data_AF-A0A7W0UW95-F1
#
_entry.id   AF-A0A7W0UW95-F1
#
_cell.length_a   1.000
_cell.length_b   1.000
_cell.length_c   1.000
_cell.angle_alpha   90.00
_cell.angle_beta   90.00
_cell.angle_gamma   90.00
#
_symmetry.space_group_name_H-M   'P 1'
#
loop_
_entity.id
_entity.type
_entity.pdbx_description
1 polymer ?
#
loop_
_entity_poly.entity_id
_entity_poly.type
_entity_poly.pdbx_seq_one_letter_code
_entity_poly.pdbx_strand_id
1 'polypeptide(L)'
;MEEKEWVDFKEIKAAVSMQMVLDHYQISGLKKTGDELRGPCPIHKGAPSSRHFCASIPKNAFKCFAADCKARGNVLDFVAAMENCTVRDAALKLKTIFLDGKLLDDPEPRGKHQPVAARGGEEPVADAPVDWLIKLVLQSTIEEIEGEIALLTQQLELKQHRLAELQRVVGL
;
A
#
# COMPACT_ATOMS: atom_id res chain seq x y z
N MET A 1 -28.85 -4.63 5.50
CA MET A 1 -28.49 -3.66 6.55
C MET A 1 -26.98 -3.68 6.61
N GLU A 2 -26.34 -2.61 6.17
CA GLU A 2 -24.88 -2.56 6.08
C GLU A 2 -24.33 -2.39 7.50
N GLU A 3 -23.71 -3.43 8.06
CA GLU A 3 -23.02 -3.34 9.35
C GLU A 3 -21.85 -2.38 9.17
N LYS A 4 -22.03 -1.16 9.69
CA LYS A 4 -21.02 -0.11 9.61
C LYS A 4 -19.90 -0.48 10.57
N GLU A 5 -18.85 -1.12 10.04
CA GLU A 5 -17.70 -1.54 10.83
C GLU A 5 -17.13 -0.37 11.63
N TRP A 6 -17.01 -0.55 12.94
CA TRP A 6 -16.48 0.45 13.86
C TRP A 6 -14.94 0.41 13.87
N VAL A 7 -14.33 1.59 13.96
CA VAL A 7 -12.87 1.74 13.97
C VAL A 7 -12.43 2.71 15.06
N ASP A 8 -11.47 2.30 15.89
CA ASP A 8 -10.86 3.16 16.91
C ASP A 8 -9.57 3.79 16.36
N PHE A 9 -9.65 5.06 15.98
CA PHE A 9 -8.50 5.82 15.49
C PHE A 9 -7.38 5.99 16.54
N LYS A 10 -7.71 5.97 17.83
CA LYS A 10 -6.73 6.12 18.90
C LYS A 10 -5.93 4.84 19.06
N GLU A 11 -6.60 3.69 19.02
CA GLU A 11 -5.96 2.38 19.04
C GLU A 11 -4.99 2.23 17.87
N ILE A 12 -5.43 2.54 16.65
CA ILE A 12 -4.59 2.44 15.46
C ILE A 12 -3.36 3.36 15.57
N LYS A 13 -3.53 4.61 16.00
CA LYS A 13 -2.39 5.54 16.16
C LYS A 13 -1.40 5.10 17.24
N ALA A 14 -1.84 4.31 18.22
CA ALA A 14 -0.98 3.78 19.28
C ALA A 14 -0.27 2.49 18.83
N ALA A 15 -0.97 1.62 18.09
CA ALA A 15 -0.46 0.33 17.66
C ALA A 15 0.39 0.40 16.38
N VAL A 16 0.11 1.36 15.49
CA VAL A 16 0.73 1.47 14.18
C VAL A 16 1.70 2.64 14.14
N SER A 17 2.98 2.32 13.95
CA SER A 17 4.04 3.32 13.77
C SER A 17 4.23 3.68 12.28
N MET A 18 4.75 4.88 12.03
CA MET A 18 5.09 5.35 10.68
C MET A 18 6.12 4.43 10.03
N GLN A 19 7.04 3.86 10.81
CA GLN A 19 8.02 2.90 10.31
C GLN A 19 7.32 1.67 9.73
N MET A 20 6.39 1.06 10.49
CA MET A 20 5.63 -0.11 10.03
C MET A 20 4.89 0.17 8.72
N VAL A 21 4.32 1.37 8.56
CA VAL A 21 3.62 1.74 7.33
C VAL A 21 4.58 2.01 6.17
N LEU A 22 5.70 2.68 6.40
CA LEU A 22 6.73 2.87 5.37
C LEU A 22 7.32 1.53 4.89
N ASP A 23 7.55 0.61 5.82
CA ASP A 23 8.03 -0.75 5.52
C ASP A 23 6.97 -1.54 4.76
N HIS A 24 5.70 -1.43 5.15
CA HIS A 24 4.57 -2.06 4.47
C HIS A 24 4.45 -1.61 3.00
N TYR A 25 4.63 -0.32 2.71
CA TYR A 25 4.63 0.17 1.33
C TYR A 25 5.98 0.01 0.61
N GLN A 26 6.98 -0.61 1.25
CA GLN A 26 8.33 -0.80 0.71
C GLN A 26 8.98 0.51 0.22
N ILE A 27 8.78 1.59 0.97
CA ILE A 27 9.32 2.90 0.60
C ILE A 27 10.85 2.87 0.76
N SER A 28 11.54 2.82 -0.37
CA SER A 28 13.00 2.82 -0.44
C SER A 28 13.58 4.22 -0.71
N GLY A 29 14.89 4.37 -0.55
CA GLY A 29 15.60 5.63 -0.83
C GLY A 29 15.46 6.70 0.26
N LEU A 30 14.83 6.37 1.40
CA LEU A 30 14.83 7.23 2.57
C LEU A 30 16.13 7.08 3.35
N LYS A 31 16.80 8.21 3.61
CA LYS A 31 18.01 8.27 4.44
C LYS A 31 17.65 8.71 5.85
N LYS A 32 18.16 7.99 6.85
CA LYS A 32 18.01 8.39 8.25
C LYS A 32 18.90 9.60 8.56
N THR A 33 18.32 10.62 9.20
CA THR A 33 18.99 11.82 9.69
C THR A 33 18.46 12.11 11.09
N GLY A 34 19.22 11.73 12.13
CA GLY A 34 18.73 11.72 13.50
C GLY A 34 17.54 10.75 13.66
N ASP A 35 16.43 11.26 14.18
CA ASP A 35 15.18 10.51 14.36
C ASP A 35 14.18 10.68 13.20
N GLU A 36 14.64 11.26 12.08
CA GLU A 36 13.83 11.49 10.88
C GLU A 36 14.35 10.67 9.69
N LEU A 37 13.43 10.23 8.85
CA LEU A 37 13.70 9.62 7.54
C LEU A 37 13.42 10.65 6.45
N ARG A 38 14.38 10.87 5.54
CA ARG A 38 14.28 11.89 4.48
C ARG A 38 14.60 11.33 3.11
N GLY A 39 13.83 11.72 2.09
CA GLY A 39 14.06 11.24 0.72
C GLY A 39 12.98 11.66 -0.27
N PRO A 40 12.82 10.90 -1.38
CA PRO A 40 11.79 11.15 -2.37
C PRO A 40 10.40 10.93 -1.76
N CYS A 41 9.41 11.70 -2.21
CA CYS A 41 8.05 11.56 -1.69
C CYS A 41 7.29 10.46 -2.43
N PRO A 42 6.73 9.47 -1.70
CA PRO A 42 6.00 8.38 -2.32
C PRO A 42 4.60 8.78 -2.81
N ILE A 43 4.02 9.85 -2.24
CA ILE A 43 2.65 10.30 -2.57
C ILE A 43 2.59 10.96 -3.96
N HIS A 44 3.45 11.95 -4.22
CA HIS A 44 3.52 12.61 -5.53
C HIS A 44 4.58 12.01 -6.46
N LYS A 45 5.25 10.93 -6.04
CA LYS A 45 6.31 10.24 -6.79
C LYS A 45 7.40 11.20 -7.28
N GLY A 46 7.93 11.99 -6.35
CA GLY A 46 9.01 12.94 -6.64
C GLY A 46 10.27 12.26 -7.18
N ALA A 47 11.13 13.01 -7.86
CA ALA A 47 12.35 12.46 -8.47
C ALA A 47 13.21 11.69 -7.44
N PRO A 48 13.91 10.61 -7.83
CA PRO A 48 14.68 9.77 -6.90
C PRO A 48 15.78 10.51 -6.11
N SER A 49 16.30 11.60 -6.66
CA SER A 49 17.30 12.47 -6.02
C SER A 49 16.71 13.53 -5.08
N SER A 50 15.38 13.70 -5.09
CA SER A 50 14.70 14.71 -4.30
C SER A 50 14.64 14.34 -2.81
N ARG A 51 14.59 15.36 -1.94
CA ARG A 51 14.52 15.19 -0.48
C ARG A 51 13.33 15.93 0.11
N HIS A 52 12.20 15.89 -0.61
CA HIS A 52 11.01 16.62 -0.20
C HIS A 52 10.23 15.91 0.91
N PHE A 53 10.37 14.60 1.07
CA PHE A 53 9.67 13.86 2.11
C PHE A 53 10.50 13.78 3.38
N CYS A 54 9.85 14.01 4.51
CA CYS A 54 10.38 13.81 5.84
C CYS A 54 9.35 13.05 6.69
N ALA A 55 9.75 11.96 7.31
CA ALA A 55 8.96 11.23 8.29
C ALA A 55 9.69 11.21 9.63
N SER A 56 9.03 11.64 10.69
CA SER A 56 9.53 11.55 12.06
C SER A 56 8.91 10.33 12.73
N ILE A 57 9.74 9.32 12.98
CA ILE A 57 9.34 8.10 13.67
C ILE A 57 8.83 8.38 15.10
N PRO A 58 9.53 9.15 15.95
CA PRO A 58 9.06 9.38 17.33
C PRO A 58 7.78 10.22 17.39
N LYS A 59 7.51 11.05 16.38
CA LYS A 59 6.29 11.86 16.30
C LYS A 59 5.16 11.13 15.56
N ASN A 60 5.42 9.95 15.00
CA ASN A 60 4.51 9.19 14.16
C ASN A 60 3.85 10.05 13.06
N ALA A 61 4.65 10.92 12.42
CA ALA A 61 4.15 11.96 11.52
C ALA A 61 5.06 12.17 10.31
N PHE A 62 4.48 12.66 9.21
CA PHE A 62 5.21 12.95 7.98
C PHE A 62 4.87 14.34 7.43
N LYS A 63 5.76 14.83 6.56
CA LYS A 63 5.55 16.04 5.78
C LYS A 63 6.31 15.96 4.46
N CYS A 64 5.63 16.31 3.39
CA CYS A 64 6.22 16.65 2.10
C CYS A 64 6.39 18.17 1.99
N PHE A 65 7.59 18.60 1.60
CA PHE A 65 7.97 20.00 1.41
C PHE A 65 7.85 20.48 -0.05
N ALA A 66 7.44 19.60 -0.98
CA ALA A 66 7.21 19.99 -2.36
C ALA A 66 5.94 20.86 -2.48
N ALA A 67 5.98 21.88 -3.34
CA ALA A 67 4.93 22.91 -3.43
C ALA A 67 3.62 22.42 -4.09
N ASP A 68 3.75 21.41 -4.94
CA ASP A 68 2.71 20.67 -5.67
C ASP A 68 2.03 19.60 -4.80
N CYS A 69 2.74 19.03 -3.82
CA CYS A 69 2.20 17.98 -2.96
C CYS A 69 1.68 18.51 -1.61
N LYS A 70 2.53 19.18 -0.83
CA LYS A 70 2.22 19.72 0.52
C LYS A 70 1.57 18.74 1.52
N ALA A 71 1.54 17.44 1.20
CA ALA A 71 0.95 16.41 2.04
C ALA A 71 1.66 16.35 3.40
N ARG A 72 0.89 16.20 4.47
CA ARG A 72 1.39 16.17 5.85
C ARG A 72 0.36 15.54 6.75
N GLY A 73 0.80 14.96 7.85
CA GLY A 73 -0.11 14.42 8.86
C GLY A 73 0.49 13.27 9.65
N ASN A 74 -0.39 12.51 10.29
CA ASN A 74 -0.05 11.29 11.01
C ASN A 74 -0.08 10.06 10.08
N VAL A 75 0.03 8.87 10.66
CA VAL A 75 0.01 7.59 9.94
C VAL A 75 -1.27 7.36 9.11
N LEU A 76 -2.44 7.77 9.60
CA LEU A 76 -3.71 7.64 8.88
C LEU A 76 -3.76 8.59 7.68
N ASP A 77 -3.31 9.83 7.88
CA ASP A 77 -3.23 10.82 6.81
C ASP A 77 -2.25 10.38 5.71
N PHE A 78 -1.20 9.66 6.08
CA PHE A 78 -0.23 9.11 5.14
C PHE A 78 -0.88 8.05 4.25
N VAL A 79 -1.53 7.06 4.85
CA VAL A 79 -2.26 5.99 4.14
C VAL A 79 -3.38 6.58 3.27
N ALA A 80 -4.16 7.51 3.82
CA ALA A 80 -5.22 8.19 3.08
C ALA A 80 -4.68 8.93 1.85
N ALA A 81 -3.54 9.61 1.96
CA ALA A 81 -2.90 10.29 0.84
C ALA A 81 -2.24 9.33 -0.16
N MET A 82 -1.66 8.23 0.31
CA MET A 82 -1.04 7.20 -0.54
C MET A 82 -2.09 6.44 -1.37
N GLU A 83 -3.25 6.14 -0.78
CA GLU A 83 -4.30 5.34 -1.41
C GLU A 83 -5.47 6.16 -1.95
N ASN A 84 -5.41 7.49 -1.82
CA ASN A 84 -6.45 8.43 -2.24
C ASN A 84 -7.84 8.06 -1.68
N CYS A 85 -7.90 7.74 -0.39
CA CYS A 85 -9.12 7.30 0.31
C CYS A 85 -9.44 8.20 1.51
N THR A 86 -10.59 7.98 2.15
CA THR A 86 -10.92 8.74 3.36
C THR A 86 -10.08 8.27 4.55
N VAL A 87 -9.90 9.13 5.56
CA VAL A 87 -9.20 8.78 6.80
C VAL A 87 -9.84 7.57 7.50
N ARG A 88 -11.16 7.39 7.36
CA ARG A 88 -11.87 6.22 7.90
C ARG A 88 -11.50 4.94 7.16
N ASP A 89 -11.43 4.98 5.83
CA ASP A 89 -11.06 3.80 5.04
C ASP A 89 -9.60 3.42 5.29
N ALA A 90 -8.72 4.42 5.39
CA ALA A 90 -7.34 4.23 5.82
C ALA A 90 -7.25 3.57 7.20
N ALA A 91 -8.11 3.96 8.15
CA ALA A 91 -8.17 3.36 9.48
C ALA A 91 -8.60 1.89 9.43
N LEU A 92 -9.65 1.57 8.68
CA LEU A 92 -10.11 0.18 8.51
C LEU A 92 -9.02 -0.69 7.89
N LYS A 93 -8.34 -0.19 6.87
CA LYS A 93 -7.20 -0.88 6.26
C LYS A 93 -6.07 -1.12 7.26
N LEU A 94 -5.66 -0.10 8.02
CA LEU A 94 -4.63 -0.26 9.03
C LEU A 94 -5.02 -1.25 10.13
N LYS A 95 -6.29 -1.25 10.52
CA LYS A 95 -6.84 -2.24 11.45
C LYS A 95 -6.70 -3.65 10.88
N THR A 96 -7.14 -3.88 9.64
CA THR A 96 -7.01 -5.19 8.99
C THR A 96 -5.58 -5.64 8.79
N ILE A 97 -4.67 -4.72 8.45
CA ILE A 97 -3.27 -5.04 8.20
C ILE A 97 -2.49 -5.33 9.50
N PHE A 98 -2.74 -4.57 10.57
CA PHE A 98 -1.86 -4.57 11.75
C PHE A 98 -2.53 -5.00 13.07
N LEU A 99 -3.86 -5.00 13.15
CA LEU A 99 -4.62 -5.24 14.39
C LEU A 99 -5.52 -6.48 14.32
N ASP A 100 -6.09 -6.85 13.17
CA ASP A 100 -6.99 -8.01 13.05
C ASP A 100 -6.28 -9.37 13.25
N GLY A 101 -4.94 -9.38 13.33
CA GLY A 101 -4.12 -10.51 13.79
C GLY A 101 -3.81 -10.52 15.30
N LYS A 102 -4.30 -9.53 16.07
CA LYS A 102 -4.12 -9.41 17.53
C LYS A 102 -5.43 -9.67 18.27
N LEU A 103 -5.91 -10.92 18.25
CA LEU A 103 -6.64 -11.40 19.41
C LEU A 103 -5.59 -11.76 20.47
N LEU A 104 -5.74 -11.17 21.66
CA LEU A 104 -4.89 -11.30 22.86
C LEU A 104 -3.70 -10.33 22.90
N ASP A 105 -3.97 -9.11 23.33
CA ASP A 105 -3.51 -8.63 24.65
C ASP A 105 -4.12 -7.24 24.87
N ASP A 106 -5.09 -7.15 25.77
CA ASP A 106 -5.62 -5.88 26.28
C ASP A 106 -4.50 -5.09 26.98
N PRO A 107 -4.29 -3.80 26.66
CA PRO A 107 -3.77 -2.86 27.64
C PRO A 107 -4.88 -1.91 28.07
N GLU A 108 -5.36 -2.11 29.30
CA GLU A 108 -6.15 -1.13 30.06
C GLU A 108 -5.54 0.29 29.98
N PRO A 109 -6.37 1.34 30.08
CA PRO A 109 -6.00 2.68 29.69
C PRO A 109 -5.20 3.39 30.79
N ARG A 110 -3.91 3.67 30.56
CA ARG A 110 -3.14 4.56 31.44
C ARG A 110 -2.22 5.52 30.69
N GLY A 111 -2.47 6.82 30.92
CA GLY A 111 -1.43 7.76 31.37
C GLY A 111 -0.38 8.24 30.38
N LYS A 112 -0.53 9.50 29.96
CA LYS A 112 0.48 10.41 29.39
C LYS A 112 1.96 10.11 29.77
N HIS A 113 2.79 9.51 28.90
CA HIS A 113 4.28 9.60 28.92
C HIS A 113 4.83 9.34 27.50
N GLN A 114 5.48 10.33 26.85
CA GLN A 114 6.93 10.53 26.66
C GLN A 114 7.69 9.42 25.90
N PRO A 115 8.61 9.79 24.98
CA PRO A 115 9.17 8.89 23.99
C PRO A 115 10.18 7.92 24.61
N VAL A 116 9.98 6.62 24.38
CA VAL A 116 10.83 5.55 24.92
C VAL A 116 12.04 5.36 24.00
N ALA A 117 13.21 5.42 24.61
CA ALA A 117 14.52 5.29 23.98
C ALA A 117 14.76 3.90 23.37
N ALA A 118 15.53 3.90 22.29
CA ALA A 118 15.97 2.75 21.51
C ALA A 118 16.70 1.68 22.35
N ARG A 119 16.44 0.41 22.01
CA ARG A 119 17.43 -0.67 22.11
C ARG A 119 17.36 -1.52 20.85
N GLY A 120 18.52 -1.76 20.27
CA GLY A 120 18.73 -2.55 19.06
C GLY A 120 18.68 -4.06 19.33
N GLY A 121 18.53 -4.77 18.23
CA GLY A 121 18.56 -6.22 18.09
C GLY A 121 18.16 -6.53 16.65
N GLU A 122 19.16 -6.73 15.79
CA GLU A 122 18.97 -7.34 14.47
C GLU A 122 18.66 -8.81 14.67
N GLU A 123 17.55 -9.31 14.12
CA GLU A 123 17.33 -10.71 13.75
C GLU A 123 16.26 -10.80 12.64
N PRO A 124 16.31 -11.86 11.80
CA PRO A 124 15.90 -11.81 10.40
C PRO A 124 14.40 -12.06 10.25
N VAL A 125 13.68 -11.15 9.58
CA VAL A 125 12.24 -11.32 9.34
C VAL A 125 12.03 -11.98 7.99
N ALA A 126 11.60 -13.22 8.10
CA ALA A 126 11.19 -14.14 7.05
C ALA A 126 10.14 -13.56 6.10
N ASP A 127 10.14 -14.11 4.89
CA ASP A 127 9.34 -13.72 3.73
C ASP A 127 7.81 -13.63 3.98
N ALA A 128 7.25 -12.52 3.46
CA ALA A 128 5.84 -12.22 3.13
C ALA A 128 4.93 -11.64 4.26
N PRO A 129 3.87 -10.83 3.93
CA PRO A 129 3.24 -10.63 2.61
C PRO A 129 2.82 -9.16 2.32
N VAL A 130 3.65 -8.39 1.60
CA VAL A 130 3.20 -7.19 0.84
C VAL A 130 2.56 -7.55 -0.51
N ASP A 131 2.29 -8.83 -0.68
CA ASP A 131 1.90 -9.49 -1.91
C ASP A 131 0.45 -9.14 -2.31
N TRP A 132 -0.41 -8.74 -1.38
CA TRP A 132 -1.86 -8.76 -1.62
C TRP A 132 -2.42 -7.60 -2.46
N LEU A 133 -1.97 -6.35 -2.28
CA LEU A 133 -2.46 -5.18 -3.05
C LEU A 133 -1.82 -5.13 -4.44
N ILE A 134 -0.54 -5.48 -4.50
CA ILE A 134 0.16 -5.69 -5.77
C ILE A 134 -0.51 -6.86 -6.50
N LYS A 135 -0.78 -8.00 -5.85
CA LYS A 135 -1.60 -9.08 -6.43
C LYS A 135 -2.99 -8.61 -6.82
N LEU A 136 -3.69 -7.78 -6.05
CA LEU A 136 -5.06 -7.38 -6.40
C LEU A 136 -5.11 -6.51 -7.66
N VAL A 137 -4.19 -5.55 -7.77
CA VAL A 137 -4.08 -4.70 -8.96
C VAL A 137 -3.53 -5.50 -10.15
N LEU A 138 -2.53 -6.37 -9.94
CA LEU A 138 -2.03 -7.28 -10.97
C LEU A 138 -3.09 -8.28 -11.41
N GLN A 139 -3.87 -8.88 -10.50
CA GLN A 139 -4.91 -9.85 -10.82
C GLN A 139 -5.99 -9.19 -11.67
N SER A 140 -6.42 -7.98 -11.32
CA SER A 140 -7.37 -7.21 -12.14
C SER A 140 -6.81 -6.92 -13.53
N THR A 141 -5.53 -6.53 -13.64
CA THR A 141 -4.88 -6.28 -14.94
C THR A 141 -4.68 -7.57 -15.75
N ILE A 142 -4.38 -8.70 -15.08
CA ILE A 142 -4.23 -10.01 -15.71
C ILE A 142 -5.58 -10.48 -16.27
N GLU A 143 -6.66 -10.36 -15.50
CA GLU A 143 -8.01 -10.74 -15.95
C GLU A 143 -8.46 -9.91 -17.17
N GLU A 144 -8.12 -8.62 -17.22
CA GLU A 144 -8.35 -7.76 -18.40
C GLU A 144 -7.55 -8.26 -19.62
N ILE A 145 -6.26 -8.55 -19.46
CA ILE A 145 -5.39 -9.05 -20.54
C ILE A 145 -5.85 -10.44 -21.03
N GLU A 146 -6.21 -11.33 -20.11
CA GLU A 146 -6.72 -12.67 -20.45
C GLU A 146 -8.03 -12.58 -21.25
N GLY A 147 -8.90 -11.61 -20.94
CA GLY A 147 -10.10 -11.32 -21.72
C GLY A 147 -9.79 -10.89 -23.16
N GLU A 148 -8.80 -10.02 -23.35
CA GLU A 148 -8.35 -9.60 -24.70
C GLU A 148 -7.75 -10.77 -25.49
N ILE A 149 -6.92 -11.59 -24.84
CA ILE A 149 -6.33 -12.79 -25.46
C ILE A 149 -7.42 -13.79 -25.86
N ALA A 150 -8.42 -14.03 -25.02
CA ALA A 150 -9.54 -14.92 -25.32
C ALA A 150 -10.32 -14.44 -26.56
N LEU A 151 -10.60 -13.14 -26.64
CA LEU A 151 -11.28 -12.54 -27.80
C LEU A 151 -10.46 -12.68 -29.09
N LEU A 152 -9.15 -12.40 -29.02
CA LEU A 152 -8.26 -12.54 -30.18
C LEU A 152 -8.14 -14.00 -30.64
N THR A 153 -8.13 -14.95 -29.70
CA THR A 153 -8.10 -16.39 -29.99
C THR A 153 -9.36 -16.81 -30.75
N GLN A 154 -10.53 -16.38 -30.28
CA GLN A 154 -11.80 -16.66 -30.96
C GLN A 154 -11.85 -16.05 -32.37
N GLN A 155 -11.33 -14.84 -32.55
CA GLN A 155 -11.24 -14.23 -33.88
C GLN A 155 -10.29 -14.99 -34.81
N LEU A 156 -9.18 -15.52 -34.29
CA LEU A 156 -8.23 -16.31 -35.07
C LEU A 156 -8.85 -17.65 -35.52
N GLU A 157 -9.53 -18.35 -34.62
CA GLU A 157 -10.24 -19.60 -34.95
C GLU A 157 -11.31 -19.38 -36.03
N LEU A 158 -12.08 -18.29 -35.93
CA LEU A 158 -13.07 -17.95 -36.94
C LEU A 158 -12.42 -17.64 -38.30
N LYS A 159 -11.27 -16.96 -38.31
CA LYS A 159 -10.49 -16.72 -39.53
C LYS A 159 -9.92 -18.02 -40.11
N GLN A 160 -9.43 -18.93 -39.27
CA GLN A 160 -8.95 -20.24 -39.69
C GLN A 160 -10.07 -21.10 -40.28
N HIS A 161 -11.25 -21.12 -39.66
CA HIS A 161 -12.42 -21.82 -40.19
C HIS A 161 -12.82 -21.27 -41.57
N ARG A 162 -12.94 -19.94 -41.70
CA ARG A 162 -13.24 -19.29 -42.99
C ARG A 162 -12.18 -19.60 -44.04
N LEU A 163 -10.91 -19.61 -43.66
CA LEU A 163 -9.82 -19.99 -44.57
C LEU A 163 -9.96 -21.44 -45.03
N ALA A 164 -10.24 -22.37 -44.11
CA ALA A 164 -10.47 -23.78 -44.44
C ALA A 164 -11.70 -23.98 -45.35
N GLU A 165 -12.77 -23.22 -45.13
CA GLU A 165 -13.94 -23.21 -46.03
C GLU A 165 -13.57 -22.69 -47.43
N LEU A 166 -12.83 -21.59 -47.51
CA LEU A 166 -12.36 -21.05 -48.78
C LEU A 166 -11.42 -22.02 -49.51
N GLN A 167 -10.51 -22.69 -48.80
CA GLN A 167 -9.63 -23.71 -49.39
C GLN A 167 -10.44 -24.87 -49.98
N ARG A 168 -11.51 -25.32 -49.30
CA ARG A 168 -12.43 -26.34 -49.84
C ARG A 168 -13.19 -25.86 -51.09
N VAL A 169 -13.63 -24.61 -51.12
CA VAL A 169 -14.36 -24.03 -52.26
C VAL A 169 -13.43 -23.85 -53.47
N VAL A 170 -12.17 -23.48 -53.23
CA VAL A 170 -11.17 -23.23 -54.27
C VAL A 170 -10.47 -24.52 -54.74
N GLY A 171 -10.62 -25.64 -54.00
CA GLY A 171 -10.13 -26.96 -54.40
C GLY A 171 -8.61 -27.14 -54.27
N LEU A 172 -7.98 -26.44 -53.31
CA LEU A 172 -6.57 -26.57 -52.95
C LEU A 172 -6.33 -27.67 -51.90
#